data_AF-A0A7V2P2D6-F1
#
_entry.id   AF-A0A7V2P2D6-F1
#
_cell.length_a   1.000
_cell.length_b   1.000
_cell.length_c   1.000
_cell.angle_alpha   90.00
_cell.angle_beta   90.00
_cell.angle_gamma   90.00
#
_symmetry.space_group_name_H-M   'P 1'
#
loop_
_entity.id
_entity.type
_entity.pdbx_description
1 polymer ?
#
loop_
_entity_poly.entity_id
_entity_poly.type
_entity_poly.pdbx_seq_one_letter_code
_entity_poly.pdbx_strand_id
1 'polypeptide(L)'
;MDLMEDVDTAFDLTRKRVTEGSELPMVMVKGTERVVIGLACRDAEERAKVLFGMGVMLSNLKPEYVIFSAIAWCSKQFLKRPSEASDKEEVVLVGWQTRDGSGGSRALPFARVGKEFVWGEVMEVEDFESPPLGAFWDGVRLGELKPELAEEWRQRVGIKRVNKE
;
A
#
# COMPACT_ATOMS: atom_id res chain seq x y z
N MET A 1 -13.69 -11.79 5.16
CA MET A 1 -12.25 -11.57 5.09
C MET A 1 -12.03 -10.19 5.62
N ASP A 2 -11.33 -10.12 6.72
CA ASP A 2 -11.22 -8.94 7.58
C ASP A 2 -10.07 -8.05 7.12
N LEU A 3 -10.17 -6.74 7.33
CA LEU A 3 -9.14 -5.76 6.98
C LEU A 3 -7.78 -6.14 7.58
N MET A 4 -7.78 -6.63 8.82
CA MET A 4 -6.55 -7.03 9.51
C MET A 4 -5.89 -8.26 8.88
N GLU A 5 -6.67 -9.22 8.37
CA GLU A 5 -6.12 -10.36 7.61
C GLU A 5 -5.42 -9.89 6.32
N ASP A 6 -5.95 -8.86 5.67
CA ASP A 6 -5.36 -8.28 4.46
C ASP A 6 -4.11 -7.45 4.75
N VAL A 7 -4.07 -6.79 5.92
CA VAL A 7 -2.87 -6.10 6.42
C VAL A 7 -1.75 -7.11 6.68
N ASP A 8 -2.05 -8.22 7.36
CA ASP A 8 -1.08 -9.29 7.60
C ASP A 8 -0.61 -9.93 6.29
N THR A 9 -1.54 -10.15 5.36
CA THR A 9 -1.20 -10.60 3.99
C THR A 9 -0.26 -9.63 3.28
N ALA A 10 -0.44 -8.32 3.47
CA ALA A 10 0.44 -7.32 2.88
C ALA A 10 1.86 -7.39 3.46
N PHE A 11 2.00 -7.64 4.76
CA PHE A 11 3.31 -7.89 5.37
C PHE A 11 3.98 -9.14 4.79
N ASP A 12 3.27 -10.25 4.72
CA ASP A 12 3.82 -11.52 4.20
C ASP A 12 4.29 -11.40 2.76
N LEU A 13 3.47 -10.78 1.90
CA LEU A 13 3.81 -10.55 0.50
C LEU A 13 5.03 -9.64 0.35
N THR A 14 5.08 -8.53 1.08
CA THR A 14 6.22 -7.61 1.01
C THR A 14 7.47 -8.26 1.56
N ARG A 15 7.40 -8.91 2.73
CA ARG A 15 8.51 -9.66 3.34
C ARG A 15 9.11 -10.67 2.37
N LYS A 16 8.26 -11.46 1.71
CA LYS A 16 8.69 -12.42 0.69
C LYS A 16 9.44 -11.73 -0.45
N ARG A 17 8.88 -10.65 -1.01
CA ARG A 17 9.51 -9.90 -2.11
C ARG A 17 10.86 -9.31 -1.72
N VAL A 18 10.97 -8.72 -0.53
CA VAL A 18 12.24 -8.18 -0.02
C VAL A 18 13.29 -9.28 0.08
N THR A 19 12.90 -10.45 0.61
CA THR A 19 13.79 -11.61 0.71
C THR A 19 14.24 -12.12 -0.66
N GLU A 20 13.38 -12.00 -1.68
CA GLU A 20 13.66 -12.35 -3.07
C GLU A 20 14.41 -11.25 -3.85
N GLY A 21 14.74 -10.12 -3.21
CA GLY A 21 15.47 -9.00 -3.82
C GLY A 21 14.59 -8.02 -4.62
N SER A 22 13.27 -8.05 -4.41
CA SER A 22 12.31 -7.11 -5.00
C SER A 22 11.77 -6.15 -3.93
N GLU A 23 12.04 -4.86 -4.08
CA GLU A 23 11.67 -3.84 -3.09
C GLU A 23 10.55 -2.91 -3.59
N LEU A 24 9.82 -3.34 -4.62
CA LEU A 24 8.77 -2.52 -5.21
C LEU A 24 7.62 -2.33 -4.21
N PRO A 25 7.21 -1.07 -3.96
CA PRO A 25 5.98 -0.78 -3.22
C PRO A 25 4.79 -1.53 -3.80
N MET A 26 3.82 -1.83 -2.96
CA MET A 26 2.64 -2.59 -3.31
C MET A 26 1.39 -1.86 -2.84
N VAL A 27 0.33 -1.95 -3.62
CA VAL A 27 -1.01 -1.54 -3.24
C VAL A 27 -1.93 -2.72 -3.35
N MET A 28 -2.72 -2.95 -2.30
CA MET A 28 -3.83 -3.88 -2.30
C MET A 28 -5.12 -3.07 -2.15
N VAL A 29 -6.09 -3.34 -3.02
CA VAL A 29 -7.43 -2.73 -2.96
C VAL A 29 -8.43 -3.85 -2.75
N LYS A 30 -9.27 -3.73 -1.73
CA LYS A 30 -10.43 -4.60 -1.53
C LYS A 30 -11.69 -3.84 -1.89
N GLY A 31 -12.50 -4.43 -2.75
CA GLY A 31 -13.92 -4.10 -2.93
C GLY A 31 -14.68 -5.36 -3.28
N THR A 32 -15.49 -5.32 -4.34
CA THR A 32 -16.15 -6.52 -4.92
C THR A 32 -15.15 -7.63 -5.25
N GLU A 33 -13.95 -7.25 -5.66
CA GLU A 33 -12.81 -8.14 -5.86
C GLU A 33 -11.58 -7.58 -5.12
N ARG A 34 -10.58 -8.44 -4.90
CA ARG A 34 -9.28 -8.01 -4.38
C ARG A 34 -8.30 -7.83 -5.54
N VAL A 35 -7.62 -6.69 -5.57
CA VAL A 35 -6.60 -6.39 -6.57
C VAL A 35 -5.29 -6.07 -5.86
N VAL A 36 -4.17 -6.65 -6.31
CA VAL A 36 -2.83 -6.41 -5.77
C VAL A 36 -1.92 -5.94 -6.90
N ILE A 37 -1.31 -4.77 -6.74
CA ILE A 37 -0.53 -4.09 -7.79
C ILE A 37 0.83 -3.68 -7.21
N GLY A 38 1.91 -4.03 -7.90
CA GLY A 38 3.24 -3.48 -7.62
C GLY A 38 3.39 -2.10 -8.28
N LEU A 39 3.96 -1.14 -7.56
CA LEU A 39 4.19 0.21 -8.02
C LEU A 39 5.68 0.45 -8.29
N ALA A 40 6.01 0.77 -9.53
CA ALA A 40 7.30 1.32 -9.88
C ALA A 40 7.18 2.86 -9.93
N CYS A 41 7.37 3.52 -8.79
CA CYS A 41 7.35 4.98 -8.68
C CYS A 41 8.71 5.48 -8.20
N ARG A 42 9.20 6.58 -8.80
CA ARG A 42 10.50 7.17 -8.46
C ARG A 42 10.47 7.99 -7.18
N ASP A 43 9.36 8.68 -6.94
CA ASP A 43 9.21 9.60 -5.81
C ASP A 43 7.76 9.62 -5.26
N ALA A 44 7.52 10.44 -4.24
CA ALA A 44 6.22 10.58 -3.60
C ALA A 44 5.17 11.25 -4.50
N GLU A 45 5.56 12.17 -5.38
CA GLU A 45 4.65 12.89 -6.27
C GLU A 45 4.13 11.97 -7.39
N GLU A 46 5.03 11.22 -8.03
CA GLU A 46 4.67 10.19 -9.02
C GLU A 46 3.76 9.13 -8.37
N ARG A 47 4.06 8.74 -7.13
CA ARG A 47 3.23 7.80 -6.36
C ARG A 47 1.81 8.33 -6.13
N ALA A 48 1.66 9.60 -5.74
CA ALA A 48 0.34 10.21 -5.57
C ALA A 48 -0.47 10.22 -6.88
N LYS A 49 0.17 10.57 -8.00
CA LYS A 49 -0.47 10.56 -9.34
C LYS A 49 -0.89 9.14 -9.76
N VAL A 50 -0.02 8.16 -9.53
CA VAL A 50 -0.31 6.75 -9.83
C VAL A 50 -1.47 6.25 -8.96
N LEU A 51 -1.44 6.52 -7.66
CA LEU A 51 -2.53 6.17 -6.74
C LEU A 51 -3.86 6.80 -7.14
N PHE A 52 -3.85 8.09 -7.54
CA PHE A 52 -5.03 8.76 -8.07
C PHE A 52 -5.57 8.07 -9.32
N GLY A 53 -4.73 7.80 -10.31
CA GLY A 53 -5.13 7.10 -11.53
C GLY A 53 -5.68 5.70 -11.27
N MET A 54 -5.08 4.97 -10.32
CA MET A 54 -5.58 3.68 -9.85
C MET A 54 -6.95 3.81 -9.20
N GLY A 55 -7.16 4.83 -8.37
CA GLY A 55 -8.46 5.11 -7.76
C GLY A 55 -9.54 5.31 -8.82
N VAL A 56 -9.27 6.14 -9.83
CA VAL A 56 -10.19 6.36 -10.97
C VAL A 56 -10.52 5.02 -11.63
N MET A 57 -9.49 4.25 -11.99
CA MET A 57 -9.60 3.00 -12.73
C MET A 57 -10.36 1.90 -11.98
N LEU A 58 -10.16 1.80 -10.66
CA LEU A 58 -10.70 0.74 -9.79
C LEU A 58 -12.01 1.15 -9.10
N SER A 59 -12.51 2.35 -9.33
CA SER A 59 -13.77 2.87 -8.76
C SER A 59 -14.99 1.95 -8.98
N ASN A 60 -15.02 1.23 -10.10
CA ASN A 60 -16.09 0.28 -10.42
C ASN A 60 -16.12 -0.95 -9.49
N LEU A 61 -14.99 -1.29 -8.87
CA LEU A 61 -14.89 -2.40 -7.93
C LEU A 61 -15.47 -2.07 -6.56
N LYS A 62 -16.05 -0.87 -6.38
CA LYS A 62 -16.56 -0.38 -5.09
C LYS A 62 -15.55 -0.61 -3.95
N PRO A 63 -14.38 0.05 -4.01
CA PRO A 63 -13.36 -0.13 -2.97
C PRO A 63 -13.93 0.15 -1.57
N GLU A 64 -13.71 -0.80 -0.67
CA GLU A 64 -14.02 -0.76 0.76
C GLU A 64 -12.82 -0.24 1.54
N TYR A 65 -11.61 -0.69 1.19
CA TYR A 65 -10.35 -0.21 1.74
C TYR A 65 -9.19 -0.36 0.76
N VAL A 66 -8.14 0.41 1.01
CA VAL A 66 -6.86 0.35 0.32
C VAL A 66 -5.74 0.16 1.33
N ILE A 67 -4.79 -0.69 1.00
CA ILE A 67 -3.59 -0.98 1.78
C ILE A 67 -2.39 -0.67 0.88
N PHE A 68 -1.41 0.01 1.42
CA PHE A 68 -0.13 0.26 0.78
C PHE A 68 0.98 -0.35 1.62
N SER A 69 1.93 -1.01 0.99
CA SER A 69 3.13 -1.54 1.64
C SER A 69 4.40 -1.16 0.89
N ALA A 70 5.45 -0.79 1.62
CA ALA A 70 6.76 -0.51 1.05
C ALA A 70 7.87 -0.66 2.11
N ILE A 71 9.12 -0.74 1.66
CA ILE A 71 10.27 -0.53 2.55
C ILE A 71 10.35 0.97 2.87
N ALA A 72 10.57 1.28 4.14
CA ALA A 72 10.80 2.63 4.63
C ALA A 72 11.92 2.65 5.69
N TRP A 73 12.46 3.83 5.96
CA TRP A 73 13.31 4.08 7.11
C TRP A 73 12.48 4.78 8.18
N CYS A 74 12.29 4.13 9.32
CA CYS A 74 11.52 4.67 10.44
C CYS A 74 12.47 5.07 11.56
N SER A 75 12.24 6.23 12.19
CA SER A 75 12.99 6.56 13.41
C SER A 75 12.50 5.69 14.57
N LYS A 76 13.42 5.18 15.39
CA LYS A 76 13.09 4.29 16.51
C LYS A 76 12.13 4.89 17.53
N GLN A 77 12.05 6.22 17.61
CA GLN A 77 11.07 6.92 18.46
C GLN A 77 9.62 6.58 18.07
N PHE A 78 9.35 6.37 16.77
CA PHE A 78 8.03 5.98 16.27
C PHE A 78 7.75 4.48 16.44
N LEU A 79 8.79 3.69 16.75
CA LEU A 79 8.70 2.26 17.04
C LEU A 79 8.63 1.97 18.55
N LYS A 80 8.50 2.99 19.42
CA LYS A 80 8.38 2.84 20.89
C LYS A 80 9.41 1.87 21.53
N ARG A 81 10.66 1.84 21.05
CA ARG A 81 11.75 1.01 21.61
C ARG A 81 12.82 1.86 22.31
N PRO A 82 13.31 1.47 23.50
CA PRO A 82 14.52 2.04 24.06
C PRO A 82 15.75 1.47 23.33
N SER A 83 16.64 2.31 22.77
CA SER A 83 17.85 1.83 22.07
C SER A 83 18.94 2.89 21.99
N GLU A 84 20.20 2.47 22.21
CA GLU A 84 21.43 3.29 22.12
C GLU A 84 22.13 3.26 20.73
N ALA A 85 21.62 2.49 19.75
CA ALA A 85 22.16 2.42 18.39
C ALA A 85 21.30 3.18 17.37
N SER A 86 21.89 3.62 16.24
CA SER A 86 21.28 4.25 15.04
C SER A 86 19.82 4.70 15.19
N ASP A 87 19.58 6.01 15.12
CA ASP A 87 18.26 6.66 15.30
C ASP A 87 17.17 6.18 14.32
N LYS A 88 17.54 5.42 13.28
CA LYS A 88 16.67 4.89 12.24
C LYS A 88 16.87 3.38 12.02
N GLU A 89 15.78 2.72 11.63
CA GLU A 89 15.69 1.28 11.35
C GLU A 89 14.96 1.05 10.01
N GLU A 90 15.40 0.05 9.24
CA GLU A 90 14.67 -0.39 8.05
C GLU A 90 13.40 -1.12 8.49
N VAL A 91 12.28 -0.78 7.87
CA VAL A 91 10.99 -1.41 8.15
C VAL A 91 10.27 -1.75 6.85
N VAL A 92 9.50 -2.83 6.87
CA VAL A 92 8.34 -2.94 5.99
C VAL A 92 7.24 -2.13 6.64
N LEU A 93 6.80 -1.07 5.97
CA LEU A 93 5.66 -0.28 6.39
C LEU A 93 4.40 -0.78 5.68
N VAL A 94 3.30 -0.88 6.41
CA VAL A 94 1.97 -1.12 5.86
C VAL A 94 1.02 -0.05 6.38
N GLY A 95 0.49 0.79 5.49
CA GLY A 95 -0.53 1.78 5.80
C GLY A 95 -1.85 1.40 5.13
N TRP A 96 -2.98 1.68 5.77
CA TRP A 96 -4.29 1.42 5.20
C TRP A 96 -5.25 2.58 5.43
N GLN A 97 -6.23 2.69 4.55
CA GLN A 97 -7.34 3.61 4.69
C GLN A 97 -8.61 2.96 4.15
N THR A 98 -9.68 3.06 4.91
CA THR A 98 -11.03 2.63 4.55
C THR A 98 -11.79 3.75 3.86
N ARG A 99 -12.91 3.39 3.22
CA ARG A 99 -13.75 4.34 2.48
C ARG A 99 -14.31 5.48 3.35
N ASP A 100 -14.56 5.24 4.63
CA ASP A 100 -15.09 6.24 5.55
C ASP A 100 -14.03 7.23 6.07
N GLY A 101 -12.75 7.01 5.72
CA GLY A 101 -11.62 7.84 6.11
C GLY A 101 -10.82 7.28 7.28
N SER A 102 -11.32 6.26 7.99
CA SER A 102 -10.58 5.56 9.05
C SER A 102 -9.35 4.87 8.46
N GLY A 103 -8.23 4.94 9.15
CA GLY A 103 -6.98 4.36 8.67
C GLY A 103 -5.99 4.15 9.81
N GLY A 104 -4.85 3.58 9.46
CA GLY A 104 -3.77 3.32 10.39
C GLY A 104 -2.51 2.88 9.67
N SER A 105 -1.44 2.66 10.43
CA SER A 105 -0.21 2.11 9.89
C SER A 105 0.51 1.24 10.91
N ARG A 106 1.16 0.20 10.40
CA ARG A 106 2.00 -0.73 11.14
C ARG A 106 3.35 -0.85 10.45
N ALA A 107 4.36 -1.21 11.21
CA ALA A 107 5.71 -1.45 10.73
C ALA A 107 6.22 -2.82 11.19
N LEU A 108 6.98 -3.48 10.33
CA LEU A 108 7.74 -4.69 10.63
C LEU A 108 9.22 -4.35 10.44
N PRO A 109 9.97 -4.10 11.52
CA PRO A 109 11.39 -3.83 11.44
C PRO A 109 12.16 -5.06 10.99
N PHE A 110 13.25 -4.83 10.27
CA PHE A 110 14.17 -5.89 9.88
C PHE A 110 15.60 -5.36 9.71
N ALA A 111 16.57 -6.27 9.78
CA ALA A 111 17.98 -5.99 9.53
C ALA A 111 18.54 -6.94 8.48
N ARG A 112 19.43 -6.41 7.63
CA ARG A 112 20.17 -7.18 6.62
C ARG A 112 21.52 -7.58 7.19
N VAL A 113 21.77 -8.88 7.32
CA VAL A 113 23.02 -9.42 7.84
C VAL A 113 23.64 -10.34 6.78
N GLY A 114 24.53 -9.77 5.96
CA GLY A 114 25.09 -10.48 4.81
C GLY A 114 24.01 -10.81 3.78
N LYS A 115 23.68 -12.10 3.62
CA LYS A 115 22.61 -12.58 2.73
C LYS A 115 21.32 -12.93 3.46
N GLU A 116 21.31 -12.77 4.79
CA GLU A 116 20.18 -13.13 5.64
C GLU A 116 19.40 -11.88 6.07
N PHE A 117 18.12 -12.08 6.36
CA PHE A 117 17.22 -11.06 6.87
C PHE A 117 16.74 -11.48 8.26
N VAL A 118 17.01 -10.64 9.26
CA VAL A 118 16.52 -10.81 10.62
C VAL A 118 15.27 -9.95 10.78
N TRP A 119 14.12 -10.58 11.01
CA TRP A 119 12.82 -9.92 11.11
C TRP A 119 12.44 -9.73 12.57
N GLY A 120 11.92 -8.54 12.91
CA GLY A 120 11.34 -8.26 14.21
C GLY A 120 9.87 -8.67 14.31
N GLU A 121 9.15 -8.02 15.22
CA GLU A 121 7.71 -8.18 15.42
C GLU A 121 6.96 -7.01 14.77
N VAL A 122 5.73 -7.25 14.32
CA VAL A 122 4.86 -6.18 13.80
C VAL A 122 4.49 -5.22 14.93
N MET A 123 4.58 -3.92 14.64
CA MET A 123 4.35 -2.85 15.61
C MET A 123 3.37 -1.83 15.05
N GLU A 124 2.55 -1.24 15.91
CA GLU A 124 1.77 -0.04 15.56
C GLU A 124 2.71 1.17 15.41
N VAL A 125 2.41 2.06 14.47
CA VAL A 125 3.18 3.30 14.25
C VAL A 125 2.27 4.49 14.49
N GLU A 126 2.66 5.37 15.42
CA GLU A 126 1.99 6.64 15.68
C GLU A 126 2.58 7.74 14.77
N ASP A 127 1.71 8.66 14.30
CA ASP A 127 2.09 9.87 13.55
C ASP A 127 3.00 9.67 12.34
N PHE A 128 2.87 8.53 11.65
CA PHE A 128 3.52 8.38 10.35
C PHE A 128 2.67 9.07 9.28
N GLU A 129 3.28 9.97 8.49
CA GLU A 129 2.66 10.46 7.26
C GLU A 129 2.34 9.25 6.38
N SER A 130 1.07 8.84 6.42
CA SER A 130 0.57 7.76 5.58
C SER A 130 1.00 8.06 4.14
N PRO A 131 1.35 7.03 3.34
CA PRO A 131 1.36 7.15 1.89
C PRO A 131 0.10 7.92 1.44
N PRO A 132 0.13 8.67 0.32
CA PRO A 132 -0.96 9.55 -0.09
C PRO A 132 -2.19 8.75 -0.56
N LEU A 133 -2.77 7.94 0.31
CA LEU A 133 -3.98 7.12 0.13
C LEU A 133 -5.20 8.03 -0.08
N GLY A 134 -5.14 9.27 0.43
CA GLY A 134 -6.10 10.32 0.07
C GLY A 134 -6.19 10.52 -1.45
N ALA A 135 -5.06 10.53 -2.16
CA ALA A 135 -5.05 10.67 -3.62
C ALA A 135 -5.76 9.49 -4.31
N PHE A 136 -5.61 8.27 -3.78
CA PHE A 136 -6.39 7.11 -4.26
C PHE A 136 -7.89 7.35 -4.10
N TRP A 137 -8.35 7.78 -2.93
CA TRP A 137 -9.77 8.04 -2.69
C TRP A 137 -10.31 9.22 -3.51
N ASP A 138 -9.51 10.26 -3.73
CA ASP A 138 -9.87 11.35 -4.65
C ASP A 138 -10.10 10.81 -6.07
N GLY A 139 -9.25 9.89 -6.51
CA GLY A 139 -9.40 9.17 -7.77
C GLY A 139 -10.68 8.32 -7.81
N VAL A 140 -10.97 7.56 -6.75
CA VAL A 140 -12.20 6.76 -6.63
C VAL A 140 -13.43 7.66 -6.78
N ARG A 141 -13.49 8.78 -6.05
CA ARG A 141 -14.61 9.72 -6.12
C ARG A 141 -14.79 10.28 -7.54
N LEU A 142 -13.68 10.63 -8.22
CA LEU A 142 -13.76 11.07 -9.61
C LEU A 142 -14.28 9.97 -10.54
N GLY A 143 -13.78 8.74 -10.40
CA GLY A 143 -14.22 7.60 -11.22
C GLY A 143 -15.69 7.22 -10.99
N GLU A 144 -16.19 7.40 -9.77
CA GLU A 144 -17.62 7.21 -9.44
C GLU A 144 -18.50 8.33 -10.02
N LEU A 145 -18.02 9.58 -10.01
CA LEU A 145 -18.71 10.72 -10.61
C LEU A 145 -18.68 10.69 -12.14
N LYS A 146 -17.63 10.10 -12.73
CA LYS A 146 -17.40 10.01 -14.19
C LYS A 146 -17.02 8.58 -14.60
N PRO A 147 -17.97 7.63 -14.61
CA PRO A 147 -17.69 6.23 -14.94
C PRO A 147 -17.06 6.02 -16.34
N GLU A 148 -17.38 6.91 -17.29
CA GLU A 148 -16.80 6.93 -18.63
C GLU A 148 -15.29 7.21 -18.62
N LEU A 149 -14.82 8.07 -17.71
CA LEU A 149 -13.39 8.36 -17.55
C LEU A 149 -12.66 7.13 -16.99
N ALA A 150 -13.26 6.44 -16.03
CA ALA A 150 -12.70 5.20 -15.49
C ALA A 150 -12.57 4.11 -16.56
N GLU A 151 -13.57 3.99 -17.45
CA GLU A 151 -13.52 3.06 -18.57
C GLU A 151 -12.46 3.45 -19.61
N GLU A 152 -12.36 4.74 -19.97
CA GLU A 152 -11.31 5.23 -20.87
C GLU A 152 -9.91 4.92 -20.33
N TRP A 153 -9.69 5.14 -19.03
CA TRP A 153 -8.42 4.82 -18.39
C TRP A 153 -8.11 3.33 -18.43
N ARG A 154 -9.08 2.46 -18.12
CA ARG A 154 -8.93 0.99 -18.25
C ARG A 154 -8.52 0.59 -19.67
N GLN A 155 -9.18 1.15 -20.68
CA GLN A 155 -8.87 0.86 -22.08
C GLN A 155 -7.45 1.32 -22.46
N ARG A 156 -7.03 2.51 -22.02
CA ARG A 156 -5.67 3.03 -22.26
C ARG A 156 -4.58 2.16 -21.67
N VAL A 157 -4.82 1.54 -20.50
CA VAL A 157 -3.85 0.63 -19.86
C VAL A 157 -4.02 -0.84 -20.26
N GLY A 158 -4.89 -1.13 -21.25
CA GLY A 158 -5.08 -2.48 -21.78
C GLY A 158 -5.88 -3.45 -20.90
N ILE A 159 -6.59 -2.95 -19.87
CA ILE A 159 -7.49 -3.76 -19.05
C ILE A 159 -8.81 -3.92 -19.82
N LYS A 160 -8.97 -5.05 -20.51
CA LYS A 160 -10.22 -5.38 -21.21
C LYS A 160 -11.27 -5.84 -20.20
N ARG A 161 -12.52 -5.42 -20.38
CA ARG A 161 -13.66 -6.06 -19.71
C ARG A 161 -13.64 -7.55 -20.03
N VAL A 162 -13.51 -8.39 -19.00
CA VAL A 162 -13.92 -9.79 -19.11
C VAL A 162 -15.45 -9.75 -19.03
N ASN A 163 -16.13 -9.77 -20.18
CA ASN A 163 -17.56 -10.01 -20.18
C ASN A 163 -17.77 -11.40 -19.56
N LYS A 164 -18.42 -11.45 -18.38
CA LYS A 164 -19.05 -12.67 -17.92
C LYS A 164 -20.31 -12.82 -18.77
N GLU A 165 -20.25 -13.72 -19.75
CA GLU A 165 -21.44 -14.34 -20.33
C GLU A 165 -22.20 -15.13 -19.25
#